data_AF-T0Y1R1-F1
#
_entry.id   AF-T0Y1R1-F1
#
_cell.length_a   1.000
_cell.length_b   1.000
_cell.length_c   1.000
_cell.angle_alpha   90.00
_cell.angle_beta   90.00
_cell.angle_gamma   90.00
#
_symmetry.space_group_name_H-M   'P 1'
#
loop_
_entity.id
_entity.type
_entity.pdbx_description
1 polymer ?
#
loop_
_entity_poly.entity_id
_entity_poly.type
_entity_poly.pdbx_seq_one_letter_code
_entity_poly.pdbx_strand_id
1 'polypeptide(L)'
;RALGLLPAGATIGQAGLELEYQKQLGGHYGSQAILVNAQGVPVALGPTIPPRNGGTVVTSLDLNLQLLTTKLLQKAIAGGYPNSQPGDQGAAVVLDPQDGQVLAMASWPAYNDNIFGAPRNSAAIAALLSARAAPCLNMPPRPPSRRAPTSSWSSPRRMPPTARSRPGKFIPTGY
;
A
#
# COMPACT_ATOMS: atom_id res chain seq x y z
N ARG A 1 -10.63 -14.81 15.19
CA ARG A 1 -9.64 -15.46 16.08
C ARG A 1 -8.79 -14.35 16.68
N ALA A 2 -8.91 -14.11 17.98
CA ALA A 2 -8.27 -12.99 18.67
C ALA A 2 -6.76 -13.07 18.53
N LEU A 3 -6.12 -11.94 18.22
CA LEU A 3 -4.68 -11.75 18.37
C LEU A 3 -4.36 -12.07 19.83
N GLY A 4 -3.74 -13.22 20.09
CA GLY A 4 -3.28 -13.58 21.42
C GLY A 4 -2.40 -12.46 21.98
N LEU A 5 -2.49 -12.22 23.29
CA LEU A 5 -1.72 -11.19 24.00
C LEU A 5 -0.24 -11.26 23.58
N LEU A 6 0.19 -10.26 22.82
CA LEU A 6 1.59 -10.10 22.43
C LEU A 6 2.37 -9.60 23.65
N PRO A 7 3.61 -10.07 23.87
CA PRO A 7 4.41 -9.61 24.99
C PRO A 7 4.74 -8.12 24.87
N ALA A 8 4.90 -7.46 26.01
CA ALA A 8 5.39 -6.09 26.05
C ALA A 8 6.78 -6.02 25.39
N GLY A 9 6.90 -5.29 24.28
CA GLY A 9 8.10 -5.22 23.44
C GLY A 9 7.97 -5.88 22.07
N ALA A 10 6.85 -6.55 21.78
CA ALA A 10 6.55 -7.08 20.46
C ALA A 10 6.42 -5.96 19.40
N THR A 11 7.13 -6.10 18.28
CA THR A 11 6.98 -5.21 17.11
C THR A 11 5.79 -5.66 16.28
N ILE A 12 4.90 -4.71 15.98
CA ILE A 12 3.69 -4.94 15.18
C ILE A 12 3.71 -3.95 14.02
N GLY A 13 3.69 -4.46 12.80
CA GLY A 13 3.50 -3.67 11.60
C GLY A 13 2.11 -3.04 11.61
N GLN A 14 2.04 -1.71 11.53
CA GLN A 14 0.77 -0.97 11.51
C GLN A 14 0.42 -0.42 10.12
N ALA A 15 1.29 -0.60 9.13
CA ALA A 15 1.12 -0.04 7.79
C ALA A 15 1.61 -0.99 6.68
N GLY A 16 1.06 -0.79 5.49
CA GLY A 16 1.55 -1.39 4.24
C GLY A 16 1.72 -2.91 4.29
N LEU A 17 2.88 -3.37 3.80
CA LEU A 17 3.23 -4.79 3.72
C LEU A 17 3.38 -5.44 5.10
N GLU A 18 3.82 -4.68 6.11
CA GLU A 18 4.03 -5.24 7.45
C GLU A 18 2.72 -5.61 8.12
N LEU A 19 1.66 -4.81 7.94
CA LEU A 19 0.33 -5.12 8.44
C LEU A 19 -0.26 -6.36 7.75
N GLU A 20 -0.15 -6.41 6.41
CA GLU A 20 -0.70 -7.51 5.61
C GLU A 20 -0.01 -8.85 5.93
N TYR A 21 1.31 -8.83 6.05
CA TYR A 21 2.12 -10.03 6.33
C TYR A 21 2.48 -10.21 7.80
N GLN A 22 1.85 -9.49 8.73
CA GLN A 22 2.14 -9.56 10.17
C GLN A 22 2.06 -11.00 10.72
N LYS A 23 1.15 -11.84 10.18
CA LYS A 23 1.01 -13.24 10.62
C LYS A 23 2.20 -14.09 10.24
N GLN A 24 2.80 -13.81 9.08
CA GLN A 24 3.98 -14.51 8.57
C GLN A 24 5.25 -13.96 9.21
N LEU A 25 5.31 -12.64 9.43
CA LEU A 25 6.46 -11.94 10.02
C LEU A 25 6.56 -12.08 11.55
N GLY A 26 5.43 -12.19 12.25
CA GLY A 26 5.33 -12.03 13.70
C GLY A 26 5.88 -13.18 14.55
N GLY A 27 6.21 -14.32 13.96
CA GLY A 27 6.74 -15.48 14.68
C GLY A 27 5.85 -15.96 15.84
N HIS A 28 6.44 -16.76 16.72
CA HIS A 28 5.83 -17.15 17.98
C HIS A 28 6.76 -16.82 19.14
N TYR A 29 6.27 -16.00 20.06
CA TYR A 29 6.97 -15.70 21.29
C TYR A 29 7.05 -16.95 22.16
N GLY A 30 8.26 -17.27 22.60
CA GLY A 30 8.48 -18.30 23.60
C GLY A 30 7.99 -17.83 24.97
N SER A 31 7.82 -18.77 25.89
CA SER A 31 7.50 -18.47 27.28
C SER A 31 8.30 -19.38 28.21
N GLN A 32 8.68 -18.84 29.36
CA GLN A 32 9.36 -19.60 30.41
C GLN A 32 8.56 -19.43 31.69
N ALA A 33 8.00 -20.53 32.19
CA ALA A 33 7.40 -20.53 33.51
C ALA A 33 8.51 -20.54 34.57
N ILE A 34 8.34 -19.74 35.62
CA ILE A 34 9.25 -19.73 36.78
C ILE A 34 8.40 -20.02 38.01
N LEU A 35 8.81 -21.01 38.79
CA LEU A 35 8.19 -21.31 40.08
C LEU A 35 8.74 -20.31 41.11
N VAL A 36 7.82 -19.58 41.74
CA VAL A 36 8.15 -18.59 42.79
C VAL A 36 7.61 -19.07 44.14
N ASN A 37 8.34 -18.79 45.21
CA ASN A 37 7.84 -19.04 46.57
C ASN A 37 6.85 -17.93 47.01
N ALA A 38 6.28 -18.06 48.21
CA ALA A 38 5.33 -17.08 48.75
C ALA A 38 5.92 -15.67 48.92
N GLN A 39 7.24 -15.52 48.97
CA GLN A 39 7.94 -14.23 48.99
C GLN A 39 8.33 -13.71 47.60
N GLY A 40 7.95 -14.41 46.52
CA GLY A 40 8.25 -14.02 45.13
C GLY A 40 9.66 -14.36 44.65
N VAL A 41 10.43 -15.15 45.40
CA VAL A 41 11.78 -15.57 45.03
C VAL A 41 11.71 -16.74 44.03
N PRO A 42 12.45 -16.70 42.90
CA PRO A 42 12.54 -17.81 41.95
C PRO A 42 13.18 -19.04 42.62
N VAL A 43 12.47 -20.17 42.60
CA VAL A 43 12.93 -21.41 43.26
C VAL A 43 13.31 -22.48 42.24
N ALA A 44 12.62 -22.51 41.10
CA ALA A 44 12.87 -23.47 40.02
C ALA A 44 12.35 -22.97 38.67
N LEU A 45 12.93 -23.50 37.59
CA LEU A 45 12.42 -23.28 36.24
C LEU A 45 11.28 -24.27 35.97
N GLY A 46 10.17 -23.75 35.45
CA GLY A 46 9.04 -24.52 34.96
C GLY A 46 9.16 -24.86 33.48
N PRO A 47 8.07 -25.38 32.87
CA PRO A 47 8.05 -25.68 31.44
C PRO A 47 8.37 -24.45 30.59
N THR A 48 9.18 -24.68 29.56
CA THR A 48 9.64 -23.65 28.62
C THR A 48 9.14 -23.98 27.22
N ILE A 49 8.55 -22.98 26.56
CA ILE A 49 8.17 -23.02 25.15
C ILE A 49 9.22 -22.20 24.39
N PRO A 50 10.02 -22.81 23.50
CA PRO A 50 11.04 -22.08 22.76
C PRO A 50 10.40 -21.09 21.77
N PRO A 51 10.99 -19.89 21.58
CA PRO A 51 10.52 -18.95 20.58
C PRO A 51 10.75 -19.52 19.17
N ARG A 52 9.87 -19.15 18.23
CA ARG A 52 10.05 -19.41 16.80
C ARG A 52 10.11 -18.09 16.06
N ASN A 53 11.19 -17.90 15.31
CA ASN A 53 11.33 -16.73 14.44
C ASN A 53 10.21 -16.72 13.39
N GLY A 54 9.78 -15.51 13.01
CA GLY A 54 8.88 -15.33 11.88
C GLY A 54 9.51 -15.74 10.56
N GLY A 55 8.67 -15.84 9.54
CA GLY A 55 9.10 -16.04 8.17
C GLY A 55 9.67 -14.77 7.54
N THR A 56 10.27 -14.93 6.36
CA THR A 56 10.79 -13.84 5.54
C THR A 56 9.87 -13.64 4.34
N VAL A 57 9.48 -12.38 4.08
CA VAL A 57 8.75 -12.01 2.87
C VAL A 57 9.76 -11.52 1.84
N VAL A 58 9.82 -12.16 0.68
CA VAL A 58 10.61 -11.71 -0.47
C VAL A 58 9.69 -10.92 -1.38
N THR A 59 10.08 -9.69 -1.72
CA THR A 59 9.32 -8.81 -2.62
C THR A 59 9.96 -8.78 -4.00
N SER A 60 9.16 -8.47 -5.01
CA SER A 60 9.62 -8.19 -6.38
C SER A 60 10.22 -6.79 -6.55
N LEU A 61 10.27 -6.00 -5.47
CA LEU A 61 10.72 -4.61 -5.52
C LEU A 61 12.24 -4.56 -5.71
N ASP A 62 12.67 -3.87 -6.75
CA ASP A 62 14.09 -3.58 -6.98
C ASP A 62 14.45 -2.25 -6.30
N LEU A 63 15.45 -2.30 -5.41
CA LEU A 63 15.86 -1.13 -4.64
C LEU A 63 16.39 0.03 -5.52
N ASN A 64 17.10 -0.28 -6.60
CA ASN A 64 17.63 0.74 -7.51
C ASN A 64 16.49 1.42 -8.27
N LEU A 65 15.53 0.65 -8.78
CA LEU A 65 14.34 1.19 -9.43
C LEU A 65 13.49 1.98 -8.45
N GLN A 66 13.34 1.53 -7.21
CA GLN A 66 12.62 2.25 -6.16
C GLN A 66 13.23 3.63 -5.89
N LEU A 67 14.55 3.69 -5.73
CA LEU A 67 15.28 4.94 -5.49
C LEU A 67 15.21 5.88 -6.70
N LEU A 68 15.39 5.35 -7.91
CA LEU A 68 15.29 6.14 -9.14
C LEU A 68 13.86 6.70 -9.32
N THR A 69 12.84 5.86 -9.16
CA THR A 69 11.43 6.26 -9.31
C THR A 69 11.07 7.35 -8.31
N THR A 70 11.49 7.21 -7.06
CA THR A 70 11.26 8.23 -6.02
C THR A 70 11.92 9.56 -6.37
N LYS A 71 13.19 9.54 -6.81
CA LYS A 71 13.92 10.75 -7.23
C LYS A 71 13.26 11.43 -8.43
N LEU A 72 12.84 10.67 -9.43
CA LEU A 72 12.18 11.19 -10.62
C LEU A 72 10.81 11.81 -10.28
N LEU A 73 10.05 11.17 -9.39
CA LEU A 73 8.78 11.70 -8.89
C LEU A 73 8.97 13.02 -8.14
N GLN A 74 9.94 13.09 -7.23
CA GLN A 74 10.27 14.34 -6.52
C GLN A 74 10.65 15.45 -7.49
N LYS A 75 11.52 15.16 -8.48
CA LYS A 75 11.90 16.13 -9.51
C LYS A 75 10.70 16.60 -10.34
N ALA A 76 9.78 15.69 -10.68
CA ALA A 76 8.57 16.03 -11.43
C ALA A 76 7.66 16.97 -10.65
N ILE A 77 7.43 16.66 -9.38
CA ILE A 77 6.59 17.46 -8.48
C ILE A 77 7.22 18.83 -8.20
N ALA A 78 8.55 18.92 -8.16
CA ALA A 78 9.25 20.20 -8.01
C ALA A 78 9.26 21.07 -9.29
N GLY A 79 8.64 20.63 -10.39
CA GLY A 79 8.66 21.36 -11.66
C GLY A 79 10.00 21.27 -12.41
N GLY A 80 10.80 20.24 -12.14
CA GLY A 80 12.15 20.07 -12.69
C GLY A 80 12.23 19.63 -14.17
N TYR A 81 11.12 19.60 -14.89
CA TYR A 81 11.05 19.28 -16.32
C TYR A 81 10.51 20.47 -17.15
N PRO A 82 10.93 20.60 -18.42
CA PRO A 82 10.39 21.62 -19.32
C PRO A 82 8.87 21.50 -19.41
N ASN A 83 8.16 22.62 -19.30
CA ASN A 83 6.69 22.68 -19.31
C ASN A 83 5.98 21.94 -18.16
N SER A 84 6.70 21.57 -17.09
CA SER A 84 6.08 21.01 -15.88
C SER A 84 5.73 22.12 -14.88
N GLN A 85 4.54 22.03 -14.29
CA GLN A 85 4.14 22.89 -13.18
C GLN A 85 4.45 22.17 -11.88
N PRO A 86 4.93 22.88 -10.83
CA PRO A 86 5.05 22.30 -9.52
C PRO A 86 3.70 21.74 -9.05
N GLY A 87 3.74 20.55 -8.46
CA GLY A 87 2.58 19.92 -7.84
C GLY A 87 2.77 19.79 -6.33
N ASP A 88 1.69 19.55 -5.61
CA ASP A 88 1.76 19.30 -4.16
C ASP A 88 1.94 17.80 -3.85
N GLN A 89 1.48 16.92 -4.73
CA GLN A 89 1.36 15.47 -4.50
C GLN A 89 1.48 14.68 -5.81
N GLY A 90 1.92 13.43 -5.75
CA GLY A 90 1.99 12.53 -6.90
C GLY A 90 2.31 11.08 -6.54
N ALA A 91 2.12 10.17 -7.49
CA ALA A 91 2.46 8.76 -7.35
C ALA A 91 2.98 8.18 -8.67
N ALA A 92 3.86 7.18 -8.58
CA ALA A 92 4.46 6.49 -9.72
C ALA A 92 4.60 4.99 -9.40
N VAL A 93 4.33 4.14 -10.40
CA VAL A 93 4.44 2.68 -10.31
C VAL A 93 5.24 2.19 -11.52
N VAL A 94 6.21 1.32 -11.27
CA VAL A 94 6.98 0.62 -12.30
C VAL A 94 6.63 -0.86 -12.22
N LEU A 95 6.23 -1.42 -13.35
CA LEU A 95 5.81 -2.80 -13.50
C LEU A 95 6.60 -3.48 -14.61
N ASP A 96 6.87 -4.77 -14.46
CA ASP A 96 7.32 -5.62 -15.55
C ASP A 96 6.10 -6.02 -16.39
N PRO A 97 6.06 -5.69 -17.70
CA PRO A 97 4.92 -6.02 -18.56
C PRO A 97 4.83 -7.52 -18.92
N GLN A 98 5.87 -8.31 -18.69
CA GLN A 98 5.87 -9.74 -19.05
C GLN A 98 5.11 -10.60 -18.04
N ASP A 99 5.30 -10.33 -16.75
CA ASP A 99 4.71 -11.13 -15.67
C ASP A 99 3.83 -10.30 -14.71
N GLY A 100 3.77 -8.98 -14.89
CA GLY A 100 2.97 -8.08 -14.08
C GLY A 100 3.56 -7.78 -12.70
N GLN A 101 4.80 -8.16 -12.44
CA GLN A 101 5.46 -7.87 -11.17
C GLN A 101 5.63 -6.36 -10.97
N VAL A 102 5.39 -5.89 -9.75
CA VAL A 102 5.66 -4.50 -9.38
C VAL A 102 7.11 -4.39 -8.93
N LEU A 103 7.89 -3.63 -9.69
CA LEU A 103 9.33 -3.44 -9.44
C LEU A 103 9.61 -2.21 -8.58
N ALA A 104 8.76 -1.18 -8.65
CA ALA A 104 8.85 0.00 -7.79
C ALA A 104 7.50 0.69 -7.61
N MET A 105 7.27 1.29 -6.44
CA MET A 105 6.11 2.14 -6.16
C MET A 105 6.53 3.34 -5.31
N ALA A 106 6.34 4.54 -5.80
CA ALA A 106 6.63 5.77 -5.06
C ALA A 106 5.38 6.64 -4.95
N SER A 107 5.14 7.20 -3.77
CA SER A 107 4.15 8.24 -3.54
C SER A 107 4.82 9.42 -2.84
N TRP A 108 4.33 10.62 -3.13
CA TRP A 108 4.86 11.86 -2.57
C TRP A 108 3.72 12.80 -2.17
N PRO A 109 3.79 13.45 -1.00
CA PRO A 109 4.90 13.43 -0.03
C PRO A 109 5.06 12.10 0.70
N ALA A 110 6.30 11.63 0.82
CA ALA A 110 6.65 10.44 1.58
C ALA A 110 7.03 10.81 3.03
N TYR A 111 7.17 9.79 3.87
CA TYR A 111 7.67 9.92 5.22
C TYR A 111 8.79 8.93 5.53
N ASN A 112 9.49 9.16 6.65
CA ASN A 112 10.54 8.27 7.12
C ASN A 112 9.96 7.30 8.15
N ASP A 113 9.85 6.01 7.80
CA ASP A 113 9.31 4.96 8.67
C ASP A 113 10.13 4.77 9.95
N ASN A 114 11.42 5.13 9.95
CA ASN A 114 12.31 4.96 11.10
C ASN A 114 11.86 5.77 12.33
N ILE A 115 10.99 6.78 12.18
CA ILE A 115 10.46 7.56 13.32
C ILE A 115 9.55 6.73 14.23
N PHE A 116 8.96 5.65 13.69
CA PHE A 116 8.11 4.71 14.42
C PHE A 116 8.91 3.60 15.11
N GLY A 117 10.18 3.40 14.71
CA GLY A 117 11.12 2.49 15.34
C GLY A 117 11.70 3.01 16.66
N ALA A 118 12.58 2.22 17.27
CA ALA A 118 13.30 2.62 18.47
C ALA A 118 14.62 3.34 18.12
N PRO A 119 14.97 4.49 18.73
CA PRO A 119 14.20 5.24 19.73
C PRO A 119 13.02 6.02 19.12
N ARG A 120 11.85 5.94 19.77
CA ARG A 120 10.61 6.53 19.26
C ARG A 120 10.62 8.05 19.37
N ASN A 121 10.42 8.75 18.26
CA ASN A 121 10.33 10.21 18.24
C ASN A 121 8.87 10.68 18.20
N SER A 122 8.27 10.88 19.38
CA SER A 122 6.85 11.26 19.52
C SER A 122 6.51 12.61 18.89
N ALA A 123 7.42 13.59 18.95
CA ALA A 123 7.21 14.91 18.36
C ALA A 123 7.16 14.84 16.82
N ALA A 124 8.08 14.09 16.21
CA ALA A 124 8.07 13.88 14.76
C ALA A 124 6.82 13.14 14.28
N ILE A 125 6.36 12.13 15.03
CA ILE A 125 5.11 11.40 14.73
C ILE A 125 3.90 12.35 14.79
N ALA A 126 3.80 13.20 15.82
CA ALA A 126 2.70 14.15 15.97
C ALA A 126 2.68 15.19 14.84
N ALA A 127 3.84 15.67 14.42
CA ALA A 127 3.96 16.60 13.28
C ALA A 127 3.53 15.93 11.96
N LEU A 128 3.86 14.65 11.79
CA LEU A 128 3.56 13.88 10.59
C LEU A 128 2.06 13.54 10.46
N LEU A 129 1.41 13.21 11.57
CA LEU A 129 -0.04 12.95 11.60
C LEU A 129 -0.88 14.23 11.43
N SER A 130 -0.35 15.38 11.83
CA SER A 130 -1.02 16.68 11.66
C SER A 130 -0.75 17.35 10.31
N ALA A 131 0.11 16.76 9.47
CA ALA A 131 0.46 17.31 8.16
C ALA A 131 -0.72 17.24 7.17
N ARG A 132 -1.09 18.41 6.62
CA ARG A 132 -2.19 18.55 5.63
C ARG A 132 -2.01 17.69 4.38
N ALA A 133 -0.77 17.40 4.00
CA ALA A 133 -0.46 16.63 2.80
C ALA A 133 -0.59 15.11 2.99
N ALA A 134 -0.99 14.65 4.18
CA ALA A 134 -1.30 13.25 4.52
C ALA A 134 -0.25 12.23 4.05
N PRO A 135 1.03 12.38 4.46
CA PRO A 135 2.13 11.57 3.93
C PRO A 135 2.02 10.08 4.30
N CYS A 136 1.28 9.71 5.34
CA CYS A 136 1.06 8.32 5.74
C CYS A 136 0.23 7.50 4.72
N LEU A 137 -0.47 8.18 3.81
CA LEU A 137 -1.41 7.53 2.92
C LEU A 137 -0.70 7.18 1.61
N ASN A 138 -0.60 5.88 1.30
CA ASN A 138 -0.11 5.49 -0.04
C ASN A 138 -1.15 5.92 -1.07
N MET A 139 -0.79 6.84 -1.97
CA MET A 139 -1.71 7.35 -2.97
C MET A 139 -1.70 6.44 -4.20
N PRO A 140 -2.86 5.89 -4.62
CA PRO A 140 -2.94 5.35 -5.96
C PRO A 140 -2.73 6.48 -6.97
N PRO A 141 -2.15 6.21 -8.16
CA PRO A 141 -2.06 7.19 -9.22
C PRO A 141 -3.46 7.76 -9.48
N ARG A 142 -3.64 9.06 -9.23
CA ARG A 142 -4.93 9.71 -9.47
C ARG A 142 -5.22 9.59 -10.96
N PRO A 143 -6.42 9.14 -11.36
CA PRO A 143 -6.82 9.27 -12.75
C PRO A 143 -6.69 10.75 -13.13
N PRO A 144 -6.29 11.08 -14.38
CA PRO A 144 -6.27 12.47 -14.80
C PRO A 144 -7.62 13.07 -14.43
N SER A 145 -7.58 14.16 -13.67
CA SER A 145 -8.79 14.92 -13.36
C SER A 145 -9.58 15.05 -14.64
N ARG A 146 -10.90 14.88 -14.55
CA ARG A 146 -11.86 14.89 -15.65
C ARG A 146 -11.84 16.26 -16.36
N ARG A 147 -10.72 16.64 -16.96
CA ARG A 147 -10.59 17.70 -17.94
C ARG A 147 -11.28 17.13 -19.17
N ALA A 148 -12.35 17.79 -19.58
CA ALA A 148 -12.99 17.52 -20.86
C ALA A 148 -11.89 17.42 -21.93
N PRO A 149 -11.88 16.36 -22.75
CA PRO A 149 -10.81 16.17 -23.73
C PRO A 149 -10.88 17.31 -24.74
N THR A 150 -9.92 18.23 -24.70
CA THR A 150 -9.69 19.14 -25.81
C THR A 150 -8.94 18.37 -26.92
N SER A 151 -9.65 18.19 -28.03
CA SER A 151 -9.19 17.99 -29.41
C SER A 151 -8.05 16.99 -29.75
N SER A 152 -7.83 15.91 -28.98
CA SER A 152 -6.86 14.86 -29.36
C SER A 152 -7.45 13.44 -29.44
N TRP A 153 -8.73 13.24 -29.09
CA TRP A 153 -9.33 11.90 -29.11
C TRP A 153 -10.14 11.70 -30.40
N SER A 154 -9.55 11.04 -31.39
CA SER A 154 -10.29 10.43 -32.50
C SER A 154 -10.83 9.08 -32.03
N SER A 155 -12.08 9.03 -31.58
CA SER A 155 -12.79 7.77 -31.36
C SER A 155 -13.09 7.11 -32.72
N PRO A 156 -13.06 5.76 -32.83
CA PRO A 156 -13.51 5.10 -34.05
C PRO A 156 -14.99 5.39 -34.21
N ARG A 157 -15.34 6.08 -35.32
CA ARG A 157 -16.72 6.41 -35.70
C ARG A 157 -17.55 5.12 -35.69
N ARG A 158 -18.48 5.00 -34.76
CA ARG A 158 -19.51 3.95 -34.80
C ARG A 158 -20.34 4.22 -36.06
N MET A 159 -20.23 3.35 -37.06
CA MET A 159 -21.11 3.38 -38.24
C MET A 159 -22.57 3.27 -37.78
N PRO A 160 -23.51 4.06 -38.34
CA PRO A 160 -24.92 3.90 -38.02
C PRO A 160 -25.41 2.54 -38.54
N PRO A 161 -26.33 1.86 -37.83
CA PRO A 161 -26.89 0.62 -38.32
C PRO A 161 -27.65 0.89 -39.62
N THR A 162 -27.24 0.20 -40.69
CA THR A 162 -27.95 0.17 -41.96
C THR A 162 -29.37 -0.35 -41.77
N ALA A 163 -30.31 0.36 -42.41
CA ALA A 163 -31.75 0.14 -42.54
C ALA A 163 -32.26 -1.28 -42.18
N ARG A 164 -33.16 -1.30 -41.19
CA ARG A 164 -34.06 -2.42 -40.85
C ARG A 164 -35.01 -2.68 -42.03
N SER A 165 -35.02 -3.90 -42.57
CA SER A 165 -36.00 -4.33 -43.58
C SER A 165 -37.41 -4.41 -42.99
N ARG A 166 -38.39 -4.11 -43.86
CA ARG A 166 -39.83 -3.84 -43.66
C ARG A 166 -40.59 -4.85 -42.76
N PRO A 167 -41.62 -4.39 -42.01
CA PRO A 167 -42.49 -5.29 -41.24
C PRO A 167 -43.49 -6.02 -42.15
N GLY A 168 -43.64 -7.33 -41.92
CA GLY A 168 -44.69 -8.16 -42.49
C GLY A 168 -46.07 -7.77 -41.96
N LYS A 169 -47.05 -7.82 -42.87
CA LYS A 169 -48.48 -7.54 -42.67
C LYS A 169 -49.10 -8.64 -41.80
N PHE A 170 -49.75 -8.27 -40.69
CA PHE A 170 -50.63 -9.16 -39.93
C PHE A 170 -51.97 -8.45 -39.76
N ILE A 171 -53.04 -9.04 -40.29
CA ILE A 171 -54.42 -8.54 -40.19
C ILE A 171 -55.19 -9.57 -39.34
N PRO A 172 -55.72 -9.20 -38.16
CA PRO A 172 -56.59 -10.10 -37.41
C PRO A 172 -57.99 -10.07 -38.03
N THR A 173 -58.48 -11.23 -38.48
CA THR A 173 -59.93 -11.46 -38.65
C THR A 173 -60.49 -11.94 -37.32
N GLY A 174 -61.45 -11.19 -36.78
CA GLY A 174 -62.33 -11.65 -35.72
C GLY A 174 -63.73 -11.07 -35.94
N TYR A 175 -64.73 -11.93 -35.79
CA TYR A 175 -65.90 -11.55 -35.00
C TYR A 175 -65.57 -11.85 -33.54
#